data_AF-A0A0B8P2T0-F1
#
_entry.id   AF-A0A0B8P2T0-F1
#
_cell.length_a   1.000
_cell.length_b   1.000
_cell.length_c   1.000
_cell.angle_alpha   90.00
_cell.angle_beta   90.00
_cell.angle_gamma   90.00
#
_symmetry.space_group_name_H-M   'P 1'
#
loop_
_entity.id
_entity.type
_entity.pdbx_description
1 polymer ?
#
loop_
_entity_poly.entity_id
_entity_poly.type
_entity_poly.pdbx_seq_one_letter_code
_entity_poly.pdbx_strand_id
1 'polypeptide(L)'
;MYTDQLMMFLAMVERAALLLMALYFLTHMRIFQTIIAKQSRSSVELTVLTLFFTLFAIFSTYTGVHVEGSLVNVRIISIVSGGILFGPWVGIPVGLISGIHRYLIDLNGPPLYHA
;
A
#
# COMPACT_ATOMS: atom_id res chain seq x y z
N MET A 1 -3.21 -9.84 -28.37
CA MET A 1 -3.06 -8.42 -28.77
C MET A 1 -4.09 -7.52 -28.09
N TYR A 2 -5.39 -7.65 -28.34
CA TYR A 2 -6.41 -6.84 -27.60
C TYR A 2 -6.61 -7.29 -26.15
N THR A 3 -6.50 -8.59 -25.88
CA THR A 3 -6.56 -9.16 -24.53
C THR A 3 -5.48 -8.59 -23.62
N ASP A 4 -4.26 -8.41 -24.12
CA ASP A 4 -3.13 -7.88 -23.34
C ASP A 4 -3.34 -6.39 -23.00
N GLN A 5 -3.86 -5.61 -23.97
CA GLN A 5 -4.27 -4.22 -23.74
C GLN A 5 -5.39 -4.11 -22.69
N LEU A 6 -6.38 -5.00 -22.75
CA LEU A 6 -7.46 -5.04 -21.77
C LEU A 6 -6.95 -5.40 -20.36
N MET A 7 -6.03 -6.35 -20.25
CA MET A 7 -5.43 -6.74 -18.96
C MET A 7 -4.61 -5.59 -18.35
N MET A 8 -3.82 -4.86 -19.15
CA MET A 8 -3.10 -3.67 -18.68
C MET A 8 -4.03 -2.53 -18.27
N PHE A 9 -5.13 -2.34 -19.00
CA PHE A 9 -6.14 -1.35 -18.62
C PHE A 9 -6.85 -1.73 -17.32
N LEU A 10 -7.27 -2.98 -17.17
CA LEU A 10 -7.91 -3.49 -15.96
C LEU A 10 -6.98 -3.37 -14.73
N ALA A 11 -5.70 -3.68 -14.92
CA ALA A 11 -4.65 -3.48 -13.93
C ALA A 11 -4.53 -2.02 -13.45
N MET A 12 -4.68 -1.05 -14.35
CA MET A 12 -4.68 0.37 -13.99
C MET A 12 -5.97 0.78 -13.28
N VAL A 13 -7.11 0.24 -13.69
CA VAL A 13 -8.41 0.46 -13.04
C VAL A 13 -8.43 -0.09 -11.61
N GLU A 14 -7.87 -1.28 -11.36
CA GLU A 14 -7.78 -1.87 -10.03
C GLU A 14 -6.96 -0.99 -9.07
N ARG A 15 -5.83 -0.45 -9.55
CA ARG A 15 -5.01 0.51 -8.79
C ARG A 15 -5.78 1.79 -8.48
N ALA A 16 -6.50 2.33 -9.47
CA ALA A 16 -7.34 3.51 -9.27
C ALA A 16 -8.45 3.22 -8.25
N ALA A 17 -9.08 2.04 -8.32
CA ALA A 17 -10.11 1.62 -7.36
C ALA A 17 -9.55 1.52 -5.93
N LEU A 18 -8.33 1.01 -5.75
CA LEU A 18 -7.67 0.97 -4.44
C LEU A 18 -7.33 2.35 -3.90
N LEU A 19 -6.86 3.26 -4.77
CA LEU A 19 -6.61 4.65 -4.39
C LEU A 19 -7.91 5.36 -4.02
N LEU A 20 -8.99 5.16 -4.79
CA LEU A 20 -10.31 5.71 -4.49
C LEU A 20 -10.88 5.12 -3.20
N MET A 21 -10.66 3.83 -2.94
CA MET A 21 -11.07 3.19 -1.69
C MET A 21 -10.30 3.77 -0.50
N ALA A 22 -8.97 3.92 -0.61
CA ALA A 22 -8.15 4.58 0.40
C ALA A 22 -8.63 6.01 0.65
N LEU A 23 -8.86 6.78 -0.41
CA LEU A 23 -9.36 8.16 -0.34
C LEU A 23 -10.76 8.22 0.30
N TYR A 24 -11.64 7.29 -0.04
CA TYR A 24 -12.96 7.17 0.57
C TYR A 24 -12.86 6.92 2.08
N PHE A 25 -12.04 5.95 2.51
CA PHE A 25 -11.83 5.70 3.94
C PHE A 25 -11.29 6.94 4.66
N LEU A 26 -10.30 7.62 4.08
CA LEU A 26 -9.73 8.85 4.65
C LEU A 26 -10.76 9.98 4.76
N THR A 27 -11.62 10.14 3.75
CA THR A 27 -12.56 11.28 3.65
C THR A 27 -13.93 11.01 4.25
N HIS A 28 -14.35 9.77 4.44
CA HIS A 28 -15.70 9.43 4.91
C HIS A 28 -15.72 8.80 6.31
N MET A 29 -14.62 8.21 6.79
CA MET A 29 -14.60 7.70 8.16
C MET A 29 -14.35 8.82 9.18
N ARG A 30 -15.32 9.00 10.09
CA ARG A 30 -15.25 9.96 11.20
C ARG A 30 -13.97 9.80 12.04
N ILE A 31 -13.49 8.57 12.19
CA ILE A 31 -12.23 8.25 12.90
C ILE A 31 -11.04 8.93 12.20
N PHE A 32 -10.90 8.77 10.88
CA PHE A 32 -9.80 9.37 10.12
C PHE A 32 -9.89 10.89 10.08
N GLN A 33 -11.07 11.46 9.84
CA GLN A 33 -11.26 12.90 9.88
C GLN A 33 -10.87 13.50 11.24
N THR A 34 -11.24 12.83 12.33
CA THR A 34 -10.91 13.26 13.70
C THR A 34 -9.40 13.18 13.95
N ILE A 35 -8.74 12.10 13.52
CA ILE A 35 -7.29 11.92 13.68
C ILE A 35 -6.48 12.90 12.79
N ILE A 36 -7.00 13.26 11.62
CA ILE A 36 -6.38 14.26 10.72
C ILE A 36 -6.52 15.66 11.32
N ALA A 37 -7.69 16.02 11.85
CA ALA A 37 -7.94 17.35 12.41
C ALA A 37 -7.31 17.59 13.80
N LYS A 38 -6.88 16.53 14.47
CA LYS A 38 -6.33 16.59 15.84
C LYS A 38 -4.82 16.78 15.84
N GLN A 39 -4.36 17.77 16.57
CA GLN A 39 -2.94 18.16 16.62
C GLN A 39 -2.11 17.28 17.57
N SER A 40 -2.72 16.76 18.66
CA SER A 40 -2.09 15.81 19.59
C SER A 40 -2.67 14.40 19.39
N ARG A 41 -1.88 13.53 18.75
CA ARG A 41 -2.27 12.15 18.47
C ARG A 41 -1.91 11.23 19.64
N SER A 42 -2.85 10.38 20.02
CA SER A 42 -2.60 9.32 21.01
C SER A 42 -1.86 8.15 20.36
N SER A 43 -1.06 7.40 21.14
CA SER A 43 -0.38 6.19 20.69
C SER A 43 -1.34 5.15 20.08
N VAL A 44 -2.60 5.12 20.55
CA VAL A 44 -3.65 4.24 19.99
C VAL A 44 -4.02 4.67 18.57
N GLU A 45 -4.17 5.96 18.32
CA GLU A 45 -4.49 6.52 16.99
C GLU A 45 -3.36 6.24 15.99
N LEU A 46 -2.10 6.40 16.43
CA LEU A 46 -0.92 6.06 15.63
C LEU A 46 -0.85 4.56 15.30
N THR A 47 -1.23 3.70 16.24
CA THR A 47 -1.28 2.24 16.02
C THR A 47 -2.34 1.87 14.99
N VAL A 48 -3.55 2.44 15.09
CA VAL A 48 -4.64 2.22 14.14
C VAL A 48 -4.24 2.68 12.73
N LEU A 49 -3.63 3.88 12.62
CA LEU A 49 -3.12 4.40 11.34
C LEU A 49 -2.04 3.49 10.75
N THR A 50 -1.10 3.04 11.57
CA THR A 50 -0.02 2.14 11.15
C THR A 50 -0.58 0.82 10.62
N LEU A 51 -1.54 0.22 11.32
CA LEU A 51 -2.18 -1.02 10.88
C LEU A 51 -2.93 -0.83 9.56
N PHE A 52 -3.71 0.26 9.44
CA PHE A 52 -4.47 0.55 8.23
C PHE A 52 -3.57 0.73 7.01
N PHE A 53 -2.54 1.55 7.10
CA PHE A 53 -1.60 1.77 5.99
C PHE A 53 -0.76 0.52 5.68
N THR A 54 -0.46 -0.30 6.69
CA THR A 54 0.23 -1.58 6.48
C THR A 54 -0.66 -2.55 5.71
N LEU A 55 -1.94 -2.67 6.06
CA LEU A 55 -2.90 -3.51 5.31
C LEU A 55 -3.02 -3.05 3.85
N PHE A 56 -3.13 -1.73 3.63
CA PHE A 56 -3.13 -1.18 2.27
C PHE A 56 -1.84 -1.46 1.51
N ALA A 57 -0.67 -1.31 2.15
CA ALA A 57 0.63 -1.59 1.54
C ALA A 57 0.80 -3.09 1.19
N ILE A 58 0.31 -3.98 2.05
CA ILE A 58 0.29 -5.42 1.80
C ILE A 58 -0.67 -5.75 0.66
N PHE A 59 -1.91 -5.28 0.69
CA PHE A 59 -2.89 -5.54 -0.38
C PHE A 59 -2.37 -5.06 -1.75
N SER A 60 -1.80 -3.85 -1.76
CA SER A 60 -1.15 -3.26 -2.95
C SER A 60 -0.05 -4.15 -3.53
N THR A 61 0.63 -4.93 -2.69
CA THR A 61 1.67 -5.89 -3.10
C THR A 61 1.11 -6.96 -4.02
N TYR A 62 -0.03 -7.53 -3.63
CA TYR A 62 -0.67 -8.62 -4.38
C TYR A 62 -1.35 -8.15 -5.66
N THR A 63 -1.84 -6.91 -5.69
CA THR A 63 -2.43 -6.29 -6.90
C THR A 63 -1.37 -5.59 -7.78
N GLY A 64 -0.09 -5.89 -7.56
CA GLY A 64 1.01 -5.38 -8.36
C GLY A 64 1.06 -6.05 -9.72
N VAL A 65 1.05 -5.25 -10.79
CA VAL A 65 1.13 -5.77 -12.16
C VAL A 65 2.56 -5.68 -12.66
N HIS A 66 3.07 -6.80 -13.14
CA HIS A 66 4.40 -6.92 -13.71
C HIS A 66 4.38 -6.31 -15.11
N VAL A 67 5.03 -5.15 -15.28
CA VAL A 67 5.15 -4.49 -16.58
C VAL A 67 6.64 -4.35 -16.87
N GLU A 68 7.12 -5.00 -17.93
CA GLU A 68 8.50 -4.88 -18.44
C GLU A 68 9.61 -5.07 -17.40
N GLY A 69 9.51 -6.10 -16.54
CA GLY A 69 10.54 -6.39 -15.53
C GLY A 69 10.57 -5.41 -14.34
N SER A 70 9.65 -4.44 -14.30
CA SER A 70 9.48 -3.50 -13.19
C SER A 70 8.12 -3.70 -12.50
N LEU A 71 8.17 -3.97 -11.20
CA LEU A 71 7.00 -4.02 -10.33
C LEU A 71 6.52 -2.59 -10.06
N VAL A 72 5.70 -2.04 -10.96
CA VAL A 72 4.96 -0.81 -10.68
C VAL A 72 3.93 -1.18 -9.62
N ASN A 73 4.07 -0.70 -8.39
CA ASN A 73 3.20 -1.07 -7.28
C ASN A 73 2.73 0.17 -6.51
N VAL A 74 1.43 0.23 -6.18
CA VAL A 74 0.85 1.34 -5.41
C VAL A 74 1.24 1.34 -3.93
N ARG A 75 1.99 0.34 -3.46
CA ARG A 75 2.52 0.26 -2.10
C ARG A 75 3.30 1.50 -1.68
N ILE A 76 4.18 2.01 -2.55
CA ILE A 76 4.98 3.19 -2.24
C ILE A 76 4.07 4.37 -1.92
N ILE A 77 2.93 4.49 -2.60
CA ILE A 77 1.93 5.53 -2.35
C ILE A 77 1.37 5.36 -0.94
N SER A 78 1.02 4.15 -0.51
CA SER A 78 0.57 3.89 0.87
C SER A 78 1.61 4.29 1.91
N ILE A 79 2.89 3.92 1.72
CA ILE A 79 3.98 4.24 2.67
C ILE A 79 4.20 5.75 2.75
N VAL A 80 4.31 6.40 1.59
CA VAL A 80 4.59 7.84 1.48
C VAL A 80 3.43 8.67 2.02
N SER A 81 2.19 8.34 1.65
CA SER A 81 1.01 9.02 2.19
C SER A 81 0.88 8.84 3.71
N GLY A 82 1.15 7.65 4.24
CA GLY A 82 1.16 7.41 5.69
C GLY A 82 2.19 8.28 6.42
N GLY A 83 3.40 8.38 5.89
CA GLY A 83 4.47 9.20 6.46
C GLY A 83 4.22 10.70 6.37
N ILE A 84 3.72 11.19 5.23
CA ILE A 84 3.47 12.63 5.02
C ILE A 84 2.27 13.11 5.84
N LEU A 85 1.17 12.34 5.87
CA LEU A 85 -0.06 12.76 6.53
C LEU A 85 -0.01 12.57 8.05
N PHE A 86 0.66 11.51 8.51
CA PHE A 86 0.61 11.09 9.91
C PHE A 86 1.95 11.11 10.64
N GLY A 87 3.03 11.45 9.94
CA GLY A 87 4.37 11.62 10.49
C GLY A 87 5.24 10.36 10.42
N PRO A 88 6.52 10.48 10.82
CA PRO A 88 7.51 9.41 10.71
C PRO A 88 7.15 8.18 11.55
N TRP A 89 6.44 8.38 12.66
CA TRP A 89 5.98 7.31 13.56
C TRP A 89 4.96 6.36 12.92
N VAL A 90 4.30 6.77 11.84
CA VAL A 90 3.43 5.90 11.04
C VAL A 90 4.17 5.40 9.80
N GLY A 91 4.90 6.26 9.10
CA GLY A 91 5.60 5.91 7.86
C GLY A 91 6.69 4.86 8.04
N ILE A 92 7.52 4.98 9.07
CA ILE A 92 8.66 4.05 9.31
C ILE A 92 8.16 2.62 9.60
N PRO A 93 7.22 2.39 10.55
CA PRO A 93 6.71 1.05 10.78
C PRO A 93 5.99 0.45 9.57
N VAL A 94 5.16 1.23 8.86
CA VAL A 94 4.47 0.77 7.65
C VAL A 94 5.47 0.36 6.56
N GLY A 95 6.52 1.15 6.35
CA GLY A 95 7.58 0.87 5.40
C GLY A 95 8.35 -0.40 5.75
N LEU A 96 8.73 -0.56 7.03
CA LEU A 96 9.43 -1.76 7.50
C LEU A 96 8.57 -3.01 7.37
N ILE A 97 7.33 -3.00 7.86
CA ILE A 97 6.45 -4.17 7.84
C ILE A 97 6.14 -4.57 6.39
N SER A 98 5.78 -3.62 5.54
CA SER A 98 5.46 -3.92 4.13
C SER A 98 6.70 -4.28 3.30
N GLY A 99 7.87 -3.73 3.63
CA GLY A 99 9.15 -4.07 3.02
C GLY A 99 9.57 -5.50 3.35
N ILE A 100 9.52 -5.87 4.64
CA ILE A 100 9.78 -7.25 5.10
C ILE A 100 8.77 -8.21 4.46
N HIS A 101 7.49 -7.84 4.42
CA HIS A 101 6.45 -8.66 3.79
C HIS A 101 6.78 -8.97 2.31
N ARG A 102 7.25 -7.99 1.55
CA ARG A 102 7.70 -8.23 0.16
C ARG A 102 8.94 -9.08 0.09
N TYR A 103 9.92 -8.79 0.93
CA TYR A 103 11.16 -9.56 0.94
C TYR A 103 10.85 -11.05 1.16
N LEU A 104 9.92 -11.39 2.07
CA LEU A 104 9.49 -12.75 2.31
C LEU A 104 8.72 -13.38 1.13
N ILE A 105 7.91 -12.60 0.41
CA ILE A 105 7.23 -13.07 -0.81
C ILE A 105 8.24 -13.32 -1.93
N ASP A 106 9.18 -12.39 -2.14
CA ASP A 106 10.20 -12.48 -3.18
C ASP A 106 11.21 -13.62 -2.87
N LEU A 107 11.46 -13.96 -1.60
CA LEU A 107 12.31 -15.09 -1.18
C LEU A 107 11.68 -16.47 -1.48
N ASN A 108 10.36 -16.54 -1.65
CA ASN A 108 9.64 -17.74 -2.10
C ASN A 108 9.46 -17.79 -3.64
N GLY A 109 10.08 -16.86 -4.39
CA GLY A 109 10.23 -16.90 -5.84
C GLY A 109 11.49 -17.66 -6.27
N PRO A 110 11.43 -18.40 -7.38
CA PRO A 110 11.59 -19.85 -7.42
C PRO A 110 12.98 -20.35 -6.96
N PRO A 111 13.06 -21.53 -6.31
CA PRO A 111 14.31 -22.29 -6.30
C PRO A 111 14.61 -22.76 -7.73
N LEU A 112 15.89 -22.91 -8.06
CA LEU A 112 16.43 -23.58 -9.27
C LEU A 112 16.80 -22.66 -10.47
N TYR A 113 17.95 -21.98 -10.36
CA TYR A 113 18.94 -21.96 -11.45
C TYR A 113 20.00 -23.05 -11.18
N HIS A 114 19.53 -24.29 -11.04
CA HIS A 114 20.36 -25.48 -11.15
C HIS A 114 19.82 -26.30 -12.33
N ALA A 115 20.17 -25.87 -13.55
CA ALA A 115 20.37 -26.67 -14.76
C ALA A 115 20.86 -25.74 -15.88
#